data_AF-A0A1H8V450-F1
#
_entry.id   AF-A0A1H8V450-F1
#
_cell.length_a   1.000
_cell.length_b   1.000
_cell.length_c   1.000
_cell.angle_alpha   90.00
_cell.angle_beta   90.00
_cell.angle_gamma   90.00
#
_symmetry.space_group_name_H-M   'P 1'
#
loop_
_entity.id
_entity.type
_entity.pdbx_description
1 polymer ?
#
loop_
_entity_poly.entity_id
_entity_poly.type
_entity_poly.pdbx_seq_one_letter_code
_entity_poly.pdbx_strand_id
1 'polypeptide(L)'
;MKSSKIAQLEHRQHPTAKSLRTTSMPPEARFINNRPESIAQRKLADSIKHSPRQLAQSKTTNLIKNSSKQLAQRKILETLQGSAILSAQHRQARGRVQPTMQMKDGVFANDDRGSEQEADKAGENAVQMRRDTSRKQPEPHGVIQRAKYSIEKRVALTTAEKPWKEKDGQSAKKRAVGAMLATLRDEYPLPSSYKKTQDNNTDDNFRGKDFLERKAQILKRFEDVDESATDVISTRASIEGDKEAGKRRNTSQAADVSRIAPGFKWIGAHLIKREWGGADNMWNVVAWPQEAEDKWADQFEKSVDTDGLYGRDPGTVGIAVIKEDDTIDQGFIDEVEKFSLKIGFNDPVIAETAKQTGKFKETVAKKRNYLNRALESIPVHAEGTNKKGTTTLSTGETRYDEAKESAKSEFADTVTNALADTSEISRHKSDKTPIPKTMEEAEKVESGKRLKERQKDWKEEKQNYRADKYEFTNTLFPEG
;
A
#
# COMPACT_ATOMS: atom_id res chain seq x y z
N MET A 1 5.58 -36.66 64.97
CA MET A 1 4.14 -36.90 64.73
C MET A 1 3.75 -36.26 63.41
N LYS A 2 3.12 -37.04 62.50
CA LYS A 2 2.26 -36.68 61.33
C LYS A 2 2.83 -35.65 60.32
N SER A 3 3.41 -36.05 59.19
CA SER A 3 2.80 -36.63 57.96
C SER A 3 1.90 -35.66 57.20
N SER A 4 2.34 -35.19 56.03
CA SER A 4 1.50 -34.67 54.94
C SER A 4 2.05 -35.22 53.62
N LYS A 5 1.22 -36.03 52.95
CA LYS A 5 1.49 -36.74 51.70
C LYS A 5 1.08 -35.86 50.52
N ILE A 6 1.97 -35.74 49.54
CA ILE A 6 1.67 -35.22 48.20
C ILE A 6 1.18 -36.40 47.35
N ALA A 7 -0.05 -36.31 46.84
CA ALA A 7 -0.63 -37.30 45.94
C ALA A 7 -0.41 -36.88 44.48
N GLN A 8 0.18 -37.79 43.70
CA GLN A 8 0.31 -37.71 42.25
C GLN A 8 -1.03 -38.07 41.59
N LEU A 9 -1.48 -37.25 40.63
CA LEU A 9 -2.65 -37.51 39.80
C LEU A 9 -2.19 -38.11 38.46
N GLU A 10 -2.42 -39.41 38.26
CA GLU A 10 -2.26 -40.09 36.98
C GLU A 10 -3.53 -39.90 36.13
N HIS A 11 -3.39 -39.29 34.95
CA HIS A 11 -4.47 -39.19 33.97
C HIS A 11 -4.51 -40.46 33.11
N ARG A 12 -5.46 -41.35 33.40
CA ARG A 12 -5.82 -42.49 32.53
C ARG A 12 -6.59 -41.99 31.31
N GLN A 13 -6.14 -42.36 30.11
CA GLN A 13 -6.89 -42.21 28.87
C GLN A 13 -7.76 -43.45 28.61
N HIS A 14 -9.01 -43.24 28.27
CA HIS A 14 -9.96 -44.26 27.81
C HIS A 14 -9.76 -44.58 26.31
N PRO A 15 -10.00 -45.82 25.87
CA PRO A 15 -9.99 -46.18 24.46
C PRO A 15 -11.37 -45.93 23.83
N THR A 16 -11.41 -45.18 22.73
CA THR A 16 -12.59 -45.02 21.87
C THR A 16 -12.59 -46.01 20.70
N ALA A 17 -13.80 -46.37 20.30
CA ALA A 17 -14.13 -47.53 19.51
C ALA A 17 -13.87 -47.40 17.99
N LYS A 18 -13.51 -48.56 17.42
CA LYS A 18 -13.78 -49.12 16.08
C LYS A 18 -14.32 -48.15 15.00
N SER A 19 -13.49 -47.87 13.99
CA SER A 19 -13.93 -47.43 12.66
C SER A 19 -13.29 -48.28 11.55
N LEU A 20 -14.16 -49.02 10.88
CA LEU A 20 -14.23 -49.46 9.48
C LEU A 20 -12.95 -49.65 8.63
N ARG A 21 -12.80 -50.91 8.21
CA ARG A 21 -12.12 -51.49 7.02
C ARG A 21 -11.57 -50.48 6.01
N THR A 22 -10.25 -50.30 6.03
CA THR A 22 -9.43 -50.09 4.83
C THR A 22 -8.78 -51.42 4.45
N THR A 23 -9.07 -51.92 3.26
CA THR A 23 -8.39 -53.08 2.65
C THR A 23 -6.92 -52.74 2.44
N SER A 24 -6.05 -53.16 3.37
CA SER A 24 -4.61 -53.06 3.21
C SER A 24 -4.17 -54.10 2.19
N MET A 25 -3.72 -53.64 1.02
CA MET A 25 -2.86 -54.43 0.16
C MET A 25 -1.64 -54.89 0.98
N PRO A 26 -1.20 -56.15 0.86
CA PRO A 26 -0.02 -56.63 1.56
C PRO A 26 1.18 -55.76 1.17
N PRO A 27 2.09 -55.44 2.12
CA PRO A 27 3.27 -54.66 1.81
C PRO A 27 4.10 -55.46 0.81
N GLU A 28 4.13 -55.02 -0.44
CA GLU A 28 5.10 -55.48 -1.42
C GLU A 28 6.47 -55.44 -0.76
N ALA A 29 7.13 -56.60 -0.70
CA ALA A 29 8.49 -56.71 -0.25
C ALA A 29 9.37 -55.88 -1.19
N ARG A 30 9.53 -54.59 -0.87
CA ARG A 30 10.45 -53.69 -1.58
C ARG A 30 11.84 -54.22 -1.30
N PHE A 31 12.41 -54.95 -2.25
CA PHE A 31 13.81 -55.35 -2.23
C PHE A 31 14.65 -54.11 -1.97
N ILE A 32 15.19 -54.00 -0.75
CA ILE A 32 16.07 -52.90 -0.38
C ILE A 32 17.37 -53.14 -1.12
N ASN A 33 17.56 -52.42 -2.23
CA ASN A 33 18.79 -52.49 -2.99
C ASN A 33 19.93 -51.93 -2.11
N ASN A 34 20.81 -52.81 -1.65
CA ASN A 34 21.95 -52.50 -0.79
C ASN A 34 23.27 -52.35 -1.57
N ARG A 35 23.22 -52.20 -2.90
CA ARG A 35 24.41 -51.87 -3.68
C ARG A 35 25.04 -50.56 -3.15
N PRO A 36 26.38 -50.43 -3.11
CA PRO A 36 27.04 -49.22 -2.60
C PRO A 36 26.53 -47.93 -3.26
N GLU A 37 26.22 -48.00 -4.56
CA GLU A 37 25.67 -46.89 -5.35
C GLU A 37 24.28 -46.45 -4.88
N SER A 38 23.38 -47.38 -4.56
CA SER A 38 22.03 -47.05 -4.07
C SER A 38 22.06 -46.49 -2.65
N ILE A 39 23.06 -46.85 -1.85
CA ILE A 39 23.31 -46.26 -0.54
C ILE A 39 23.84 -44.82 -0.71
N ALA A 40 24.78 -44.60 -1.64
CA ALA A 40 25.30 -43.27 -1.95
C ALA A 40 24.21 -42.33 -2.50
N GLN A 41 23.35 -42.81 -3.39
CA GLN A 41 22.21 -42.04 -3.92
C GLN A 41 21.20 -41.67 -2.82
N ARG A 42 20.88 -42.59 -1.90
CA ARG A 42 20.03 -42.29 -0.74
C ARG A 42 20.65 -41.22 0.17
N LYS A 43 21.94 -41.35 0.48
CA LYS A 43 22.67 -40.34 1.27
C LYS A 43 22.68 -38.97 0.58
N LEU A 44 22.86 -38.93 -0.75
CA LEU A 44 22.81 -37.69 -1.51
C LEU A 44 21.40 -37.07 -1.46
N ALA A 45 20.35 -37.85 -1.70
CA ALA A 45 18.96 -37.39 -1.60
C ALA A 45 18.62 -36.85 -0.20
N ASP A 46 19.07 -37.54 0.85
CA ASP A 46 18.92 -37.09 2.24
C ASP A 46 19.70 -35.80 2.49
N SER A 47 20.93 -35.65 1.97
CA SER A 47 21.70 -34.41 2.11
C SER A 47 21.05 -33.22 1.39
N ILE A 48 20.43 -33.44 0.23
CA ILE A 48 19.68 -32.41 -0.50
C ILE A 48 18.46 -31.99 0.31
N LYS A 49 17.67 -32.97 0.79
CA LYS A 49 16.45 -32.73 1.57
C LYS A 49 16.71 -31.96 2.87
N HIS A 50 17.87 -32.17 3.49
CA HIS A 50 18.29 -31.47 4.71
C HIS A 50 19.27 -30.32 4.47
N SER A 51 19.50 -29.93 3.20
CA SER A 51 20.38 -28.79 2.90
C SER A 51 19.81 -27.49 3.50
N PRO A 52 20.66 -26.56 3.96
CA PRO A 52 20.20 -25.26 4.49
C PRO A 52 19.26 -24.52 3.53
N ARG A 53 19.52 -24.64 2.22
CA ARG A 53 18.68 -24.08 1.16
C ARG A 53 17.29 -24.72 1.12
N GLN A 54 17.17 -26.05 1.15
CA GLN A 54 15.87 -26.73 1.18
C GLN A 54 15.11 -26.45 2.48
N LEU A 55 15.80 -26.36 3.61
CA LEU A 55 15.18 -25.99 4.88
C LEU A 55 14.65 -24.55 4.87
N ALA A 56 15.40 -23.60 4.29
CA ALA A 56 14.94 -22.23 4.11
C ALA A 56 13.73 -22.14 3.15
N GLN A 57 13.75 -22.89 2.05
CA GLN A 57 12.61 -23.00 1.12
C GLN A 57 11.38 -23.64 1.77
N SER A 58 11.56 -24.67 2.59
CA SER A 58 10.48 -25.31 3.35
C SER A 58 9.88 -24.34 4.38
N LYS A 59 10.73 -23.60 5.12
CA LYS A 59 10.27 -22.57 6.07
C LYS A 59 9.48 -21.45 5.40
N THR A 60 9.96 -20.91 4.28
CA THR A 60 9.24 -19.88 3.51
C THR A 60 7.91 -20.41 2.97
N THR A 61 7.88 -21.64 2.44
CA THR A 61 6.65 -22.28 1.98
C THR A 61 5.64 -22.48 3.12
N ASN A 62 6.10 -22.89 4.31
CA ASN A 62 5.24 -23.04 5.48
C ASN A 62 4.72 -21.69 5.99
N LEU A 63 5.53 -20.63 5.98
CA LEU A 63 5.08 -19.27 6.32
C LEU A 63 4.03 -18.76 5.33
N ILE A 64 4.18 -19.05 4.04
CA ILE A 64 3.18 -18.71 3.02
C ILE A 64 1.88 -19.48 3.27
N LYS A 65 1.96 -20.82 3.42
CA LYS A 65 0.79 -21.68 3.64
C LYS A 65 0.02 -21.35 4.92
N ASN A 66 0.71 -20.92 5.97
CA ASN A 66 0.13 -20.54 7.26
C ASN A 66 -0.06 -19.03 7.42
N SER A 67 0.15 -18.24 6.36
CA SER A 67 -0.10 -16.80 6.42
C SER A 67 -1.59 -16.54 6.69
N SER A 68 -1.88 -15.48 7.44
CA SER A 68 -3.25 -15.03 7.73
C SER A 68 -4.07 -14.85 6.45
N LYS A 69 -3.45 -14.37 5.36
CA LYS A 69 -4.08 -14.23 4.04
C LYS A 69 -4.50 -15.58 3.43
N GLN A 70 -3.62 -16.59 3.43
CA GLN A 70 -3.95 -17.93 2.93
C GLN A 70 -5.00 -18.63 3.79
N LEU A 71 -4.96 -18.44 5.11
CA LEU A 71 -5.98 -18.96 6.03
C LEU A 71 -7.35 -18.28 5.81
N ALA A 72 -7.37 -16.97 5.62
CA ALA A 72 -8.60 -16.24 5.27
C ALA A 72 -9.16 -16.70 3.91
N GLN A 73 -8.29 -16.86 2.91
CA GLN A 73 -8.69 -17.41 1.60
C GLN A 73 -9.24 -18.83 1.71
N ARG A 74 -8.61 -19.72 2.49
CA ARG A 74 -9.14 -21.07 2.75
C ARG A 74 -10.49 -21.03 3.45
N LYS A 75 -10.66 -20.17 4.45
CA LYS A 75 -11.93 -20.01 5.16
C LYS A 75 -13.04 -19.53 4.23
N ILE A 76 -12.74 -18.60 3.31
CA ILE A 76 -13.68 -18.16 2.26
C ILE A 76 -13.98 -19.31 1.28
N LEU A 77 -12.97 -20.10 0.89
CA LEU A 77 -13.19 -21.24 0.00
C LEU A 77 -14.02 -22.34 0.68
N GLU A 78 -13.78 -22.62 1.96
CA GLU A 78 -14.54 -23.57 2.78
C GLU A 78 -15.98 -23.09 3.00
N THR A 79 -16.23 -21.79 3.21
CA THR A 79 -17.61 -21.28 3.30
C THR A 79 -18.34 -21.36 1.96
N LEU A 80 -17.65 -21.08 0.84
CA LEU A 80 -18.20 -21.23 -0.51
C LEU A 80 -18.46 -22.70 -0.88
N GLN A 81 -17.54 -23.61 -0.54
CA GLN A 81 -17.70 -25.05 -0.78
C GLN A 81 -18.75 -25.66 0.15
N GLY A 82 -18.82 -25.23 1.42
CA GLY A 82 -19.87 -25.62 2.36
C GLY A 82 -21.26 -25.19 1.90
N SER A 83 -21.40 -23.96 1.37
CA SER A 83 -22.67 -23.52 0.78
C SER A 83 -22.98 -24.22 -0.54
N ALA A 84 -21.95 -24.53 -1.35
CA ALA A 84 -22.11 -25.27 -2.60
C ALA A 84 -22.56 -26.71 -2.36
N ILE A 85 -22.01 -27.41 -1.35
CA ILE A 85 -22.38 -28.79 -1.00
C ILE A 85 -23.81 -28.84 -0.43
N LEU A 86 -24.21 -27.87 0.40
CA LEU A 86 -25.60 -27.73 0.87
C LEU A 86 -26.56 -27.39 -0.27
N SER A 87 -26.17 -26.54 -1.22
CA SER A 87 -26.99 -26.20 -2.40
C SER A 87 -27.09 -27.34 -3.41
N ALA A 88 -26.04 -28.17 -3.54
CA ALA A 88 -26.01 -29.35 -4.41
C ALA A 88 -26.85 -30.50 -3.82
N GLN A 89 -26.85 -30.70 -2.50
CA GLN A 89 -27.76 -31.64 -1.84
C GLN A 89 -29.23 -31.19 -1.95
N HIS A 90 -29.52 -29.88 -1.92
CA HIS A 90 -30.87 -29.37 -2.16
C HIS A 90 -31.34 -29.51 -3.62
N ARG A 91 -30.44 -29.40 -4.60
CA ARG A 91 -30.77 -29.62 -6.02
C ARG A 91 -30.88 -31.10 -6.41
N GLN A 92 -30.25 -32.02 -5.68
CA GLN A 92 -30.43 -33.47 -5.92
C GLN A 92 -31.71 -34.04 -5.28
N ALA A 93 -32.26 -33.39 -4.25
CA ALA A 93 -33.49 -33.82 -3.57
C ALA A 93 -34.79 -33.42 -4.30
N ARG A 94 -34.71 -32.59 -5.36
CA ARG A 94 -35.85 -32.28 -6.24
C ARG A 94 -35.55 -32.71 -7.67
N GLY A 95 -35.78 -33.99 -7.94
CA GLY A 95 -36.03 -34.54 -9.27
C GLY A 95 -34.90 -34.32 -10.28
N ARG A 96 -34.09 -35.36 -10.51
CA ARG A 96 -33.26 -35.48 -11.71
C ARG A 96 -34.12 -35.21 -12.96
N VAL A 97 -33.92 -34.07 -13.61
CA VAL A 97 -34.25 -33.92 -15.03
C VAL A 97 -33.32 -34.88 -15.74
N GLN A 98 -33.89 -35.90 -16.37
CA GLN A 98 -33.13 -36.80 -17.21
C GLN A 98 -32.47 -35.99 -18.33
N PRO A 99 -31.24 -36.35 -18.76
CA PRO A 99 -30.71 -35.83 -20.00
C PRO A 99 -31.64 -36.33 -21.12
N THR A 100 -32.54 -35.46 -21.57
CA THR A 100 -33.30 -35.71 -22.78
C THR A 100 -32.31 -35.63 -23.92
N MET A 101 -31.80 -36.79 -24.33
CA MET A 101 -31.36 -37.00 -25.71
C MET A 101 -32.59 -36.82 -26.59
N GLN A 102 -32.92 -35.57 -26.91
CA GLN A 102 -33.97 -35.28 -27.87
C GLN A 102 -33.34 -35.41 -29.27
N MET A 103 -33.18 -36.66 -29.71
CA MET A 103 -33.02 -36.98 -31.13
C MET A 103 -34.38 -36.74 -31.78
N LYS A 104 -34.60 -35.54 -32.32
CA LYS A 104 -35.54 -35.38 -33.43
C LYS A 104 -34.70 -35.42 -34.72
N ASP A 105 -35.04 -36.36 -35.58
CA ASP A 105 -34.55 -36.48 -36.96
C ASP A 105 -33.05 -36.81 -37.17
N GLY A 106 -32.37 -37.36 -36.16
CA GLY A 106 -31.06 -37.98 -36.34
C GLY A 106 -29.88 -37.01 -36.52
N VAL A 107 -30.06 -35.73 -36.19
CA VAL A 107 -28.99 -34.71 -36.22
C VAL A 107 -28.65 -34.32 -34.78
N PHE A 108 -27.36 -34.29 -34.43
CA PHE A 108 -26.91 -33.77 -33.14
C PHE A 108 -27.32 -32.31 -33.03
N ALA A 109 -27.84 -31.86 -31.88
CA ALA A 109 -28.29 -30.48 -31.67
C ALA A 109 -27.18 -29.41 -31.89
N ASN A 110 -25.94 -29.85 -32.07
CA ASN A 110 -24.79 -29.01 -32.37
C ASN A 110 -24.47 -28.89 -33.88
N ASP A 111 -25.19 -29.63 -34.74
CA ASP A 111 -25.05 -29.63 -36.21
C ASP A 111 -26.31 -29.06 -36.89
N ASP A 112 -27.17 -28.35 -36.14
CA ASP A 112 -28.32 -27.65 -36.72
C ASP A 112 -27.81 -26.44 -37.52
N ARG A 113 -28.10 -26.47 -38.82
CA ARG A 113 -27.80 -25.40 -39.79
C ARG A 113 -28.31 -24.03 -39.34
N GLY A 114 -29.38 -23.99 -38.53
CA GLY A 114 -29.88 -22.76 -37.94
C GLY A 114 -28.91 -22.12 -36.92
N SER A 115 -28.21 -22.95 -36.14
CA SER A 115 -27.25 -22.51 -35.13
C SER A 115 -25.96 -21.98 -35.75
N GLU A 116 -25.53 -22.58 -36.88
CA GLU A 116 -24.40 -22.06 -37.67
C GLU A 116 -24.71 -20.68 -38.28
N GLN A 117 -25.92 -20.51 -38.85
CA GLN A 117 -26.35 -19.21 -39.40
C GLN A 117 -26.44 -18.12 -38.34
N GLU A 118 -26.86 -18.45 -37.13
CA GLU A 118 -26.93 -17.48 -36.03
C GLU A 118 -25.54 -17.07 -35.55
N ALA A 119 -24.59 -18.01 -35.50
CA ALA A 119 -23.19 -17.73 -35.17
C ALA A 119 -22.51 -16.84 -36.22
N ASP A 120 -22.73 -17.10 -37.50
CA ASP A 120 -22.20 -16.27 -38.60
C ASP A 120 -22.77 -14.84 -38.55
N LYS A 121 -24.07 -14.71 -38.30
CA LYS A 121 -24.75 -13.40 -38.18
C LYS A 121 -24.28 -12.62 -36.95
N ALA A 122 -23.99 -13.30 -35.84
CA ALA A 122 -23.37 -12.70 -34.66
C ALA A 122 -21.92 -12.25 -34.94
N GLY A 123 -21.18 -13.04 -35.72
CA GLY A 123 -19.82 -12.71 -36.17
C GLY A 123 -19.77 -11.47 -37.06
N GLU A 124 -20.67 -11.36 -38.04
CA GLU A 124 -20.75 -10.18 -38.91
C GLU A 124 -21.12 -8.90 -38.14
N ASN A 125 -22.08 -8.99 -37.21
CA ASN A 125 -22.45 -7.86 -36.34
C ASN A 125 -21.27 -7.39 -35.47
N ALA A 126 -20.45 -8.30 -34.97
CA ALA A 126 -19.27 -7.97 -34.18
C ALA A 126 -18.19 -7.25 -35.00
N VAL A 127 -18.04 -7.58 -36.29
CA VAL A 127 -17.10 -6.91 -37.21
C VAL A 127 -17.60 -5.52 -37.60
N GLN A 128 -18.91 -5.34 -37.79
CA GLN A 128 -19.49 -4.01 -38.07
C GLN A 128 -19.35 -3.05 -36.89
N MET A 129 -19.49 -3.51 -35.64
CA MET A 129 -19.29 -2.68 -34.45
C MET A 129 -17.85 -2.12 -34.33
N ARG A 130 -16.85 -2.71 -34.97
CA ARG A 130 -15.46 -2.19 -34.96
C ARG A 130 -15.21 -1.05 -35.95
N ARG A 131 -16.06 -0.81 -36.95
CA ARG A 131 -15.81 0.20 -37.99
C ARG A 131 -16.37 1.59 -37.67
N ASP A 132 -17.28 1.71 -36.70
CA ASP A 132 -17.88 2.98 -36.27
C ASP A 132 -17.10 3.69 -35.14
N THR A 133 -15.77 3.80 -35.26
CA THR A 133 -14.93 4.52 -34.29
C THR A 133 -14.96 6.05 -34.42
N SER A 134 -15.76 6.62 -35.34
CA SER A 134 -15.99 8.06 -35.43
C SER A 134 -17.12 8.59 -34.53
N ARG A 135 -17.73 7.73 -33.71
CA ARG A 135 -18.74 8.13 -32.74
C ARG A 135 -18.05 8.90 -31.61
N LYS A 136 -18.41 10.19 -31.44
CA LYS A 136 -18.08 11.01 -30.27
C LYS A 136 -18.08 10.11 -29.04
N GLN A 137 -16.94 10.05 -28.34
CA GLN A 137 -16.79 9.32 -27.08
C GLN A 137 -18.07 9.53 -26.26
N PRO A 138 -18.80 8.46 -25.89
CA PRO A 138 -19.93 8.62 -24.99
C PRO A 138 -19.40 9.34 -23.75
N GLU A 139 -20.02 10.47 -23.41
CA GLU A 139 -19.81 11.16 -22.13
C GLU A 139 -19.78 10.07 -21.04
N PRO A 140 -18.70 9.98 -20.24
CA PRO A 140 -18.49 8.88 -19.30
C PRO A 140 -19.49 8.98 -18.16
N HIS A 141 -20.71 8.52 -18.41
CA HIS A 141 -21.74 8.22 -17.43
C HIS A 141 -21.77 6.71 -17.25
N GLY A 142 -20.79 6.17 -16.53
CA GLY A 142 -20.78 4.73 -16.27
C GLY A 142 -19.52 4.24 -15.56
N VAL A 143 -19.70 3.93 -14.27
CA VAL A 143 -18.82 3.10 -13.43
C VAL A 143 -17.36 3.55 -13.46
N ILE A 144 -17.02 4.42 -12.51
CA ILE A 144 -15.64 4.79 -12.18
C ILE A 144 -14.88 3.49 -11.87
N GLN A 145 -14.09 3.00 -12.83
CA GLN A 145 -13.14 1.92 -12.60
C GLN A 145 -12.24 2.32 -11.43
N ARG A 146 -11.91 1.36 -10.58
CA ARG A 146 -10.86 1.49 -9.55
C ARG A 146 -9.59 2.00 -10.23
N ALA A 147 -9.40 3.31 -10.20
CA ALA A 147 -8.32 3.95 -10.92
C ALA A 147 -7.10 3.83 -10.03
N LYS A 148 -6.40 2.70 -10.16
CA LYS A 148 -4.98 2.70 -9.84
C LYS A 148 -4.32 3.63 -10.83
N TYR A 149 -3.68 4.66 -10.29
CA TYR A 149 -2.96 5.63 -11.11
C TYR A 149 -1.53 5.72 -10.61
N SER A 150 -0.61 5.87 -11.55
CA SER A 150 0.79 6.14 -11.27
C SER A 150 1.07 7.65 -11.34
N ILE A 151 1.93 8.09 -10.42
CA ILE A 151 2.61 9.39 -10.49
C ILE A 151 4.08 9.07 -10.68
N GLU A 152 4.66 9.53 -11.77
CA GLU A 152 6.10 9.38 -12.03
C GLU A 152 6.74 10.76 -12.15
N LYS A 153 7.90 10.91 -11.50
CA LYS A 153 8.69 12.14 -11.50
C LYS A 153 10.13 11.80 -11.80
N ARG A 154 10.74 12.55 -12.70
CA ARG A 154 12.19 12.52 -12.90
C ARG A 154 12.74 13.93 -12.72
N VAL A 155 13.60 14.07 -11.72
CA VAL A 155 14.04 15.38 -11.21
C VAL A 155 15.55 15.45 -11.21
N ALA A 156 16.11 16.28 -12.09
CA ALA A 156 17.53 16.64 -12.02
C ALA A 156 17.76 17.54 -10.82
N LEU A 157 18.73 17.18 -9.98
CA LEU A 157 19.13 17.95 -8.82
C LEU A 157 20.46 18.64 -9.11
N THR A 158 20.62 19.81 -8.51
CA THR A 158 21.83 20.62 -8.53
C THR A 158 22.28 20.90 -7.11
N THR A 159 23.48 21.43 -6.94
CA THR A 159 23.94 21.94 -5.65
C THR A 159 23.43 23.36 -5.44
N ALA A 160 22.76 23.60 -4.32
CA ALA A 160 22.31 24.90 -3.87
C ALA A 160 23.07 25.33 -2.62
N GLU A 161 23.09 26.63 -2.35
CA GLU A 161 23.56 27.15 -1.08
C GLU A 161 22.62 26.73 0.08
N LYS A 162 23.23 26.41 1.21
CA LYS A 162 22.53 26.14 2.47
C LYS A 162 23.11 27.05 3.55
N PRO A 163 22.38 28.09 3.95
CA PRO A 163 22.81 28.98 5.02
C PRO A 163 22.64 28.28 6.37
N TRP A 164 23.70 28.33 7.17
CA TRP A 164 23.70 27.97 8.58
C TRP A 164 23.73 29.27 9.39
N LYS A 165 22.93 29.30 10.45
CA LYS A 165 22.90 30.40 11.41
C LYS A 165 23.32 29.90 12.77
N GLU A 166 23.82 30.77 13.63
CA GLU A 166 24.00 30.47 15.04
C GLU A 166 22.67 29.98 15.65
N LYS A 167 22.76 28.95 16.48
CA LYS A 167 21.61 28.44 17.22
C LYS A 167 22.07 27.80 18.52
N ASP A 168 21.38 28.12 19.62
CA ASP A 168 21.63 27.53 20.93
C ASP A 168 23.11 27.67 21.40
N GLY A 169 23.72 28.83 21.10
CA GLY A 169 25.12 29.13 21.43
C GLY A 169 26.17 28.37 20.62
N GLN A 170 25.76 27.62 19.58
CA GLN A 170 26.67 27.00 18.63
C GLN A 170 26.83 27.89 17.40
N SER A 171 28.08 28.27 17.09
CA SER A 171 28.42 29.03 15.89
C SER A 171 27.97 28.31 14.62
N ALA A 172 27.68 29.08 13.56
CA ALA A 172 27.23 28.53 12.29
C ALA A 172 28.27 27.57 11.68
N LYS A 173 29.57 27.87 11.84
CA LYS A 173 30.68 26.98 11.44
C LYS A 173 30.59 25.62 12.12
N LYS A 174 30.48 25.60 13.46
CA LYS A 174 30.41 24.35 14.23
C LYS A 174 29.20 23.51 13.84
N ARG A 175 28.05 24.16 13.57
CA ARG A 175 26.84 23.47 13.09
C ARG A 175 27.02 22.88 11.69
N ALA A 176 27.58 23.64 10.76
CA ALA A 176 27.85 23.19 9.40
C ALA A 176 28.83 22.01 9.38
N VAL A 177 30.01 22.17 9.97
CA VAL A 177 31.04 21.13 10.07
C VAL A 177 30.50 19.91 10.82
N GLY A 178 29.81 20.11 11.94
CA GLY A 178 29.22 19.04 12.74
C GLY A 178 28.23 18.19 11.95
N ALA A 179 27.36 18.80 11.13
CA ALA A 179 26.44 18.09 10.26
C ALA A 179 27.17 17.27 9.18
N MET A 180 28.19 17.85 8.53
CA MET A 180 28.98 17.16 7.50
C MET A 180 29.77 15.98 8.07
N LEU A 181 30.34 16.13 9.26
CA LEU A 181 31.04 15.05 9.95
C LEU A 181 30.09 13.97 10.47
N ALA A 182 28.87 14.32 10.90
CA ALA A 182 27.87 13.34 11.29
C ALA A 182 27.50 12.44 10.10
N THR A 183 27.18 13.04 8.95
CA THR A 183 26.93 12.28 7.70
C THR A 183 28.12 11.41 7.31
N LEU A 184 29.35 11.94 7.42
CA LEU A 184 30.55 11.17 7.10
C LEU A 184 30.71 9.94 8.02
N ARG A 185 30.40 10.08 9.31
CA ARG A 185 30.51 8.98 10.29
C ARG A 185 29.47 7.88 10.04
N ASP A 186 28.35 8.21 9.43
CA ASP A 186 27.34 7.21 9.03
C ASP A 186 27.76 6.44 7.78
N GLU A 187 28.45 7.09 6.82
CA GLU A 187 29.03 6.41 5.64
C GLU A 187 30.17 5.47 6.02
N TYR A 188 30.93 5.80 7.06
CA TYR A 188 32.09 5.04 7.53
C TYR A 188 31.88 4.59 8.98
N PRO A 189 31.01 3.60 9.24
CA PRO A 189 30.75 3.12 10.59
C PRO A 189 32.02 2.54 11.22
N LEU A 190 32.10 2.60 12.56
CA LEU A 190 33.19 1.97 13.29
C LEU A 190 33.18 0.45 13.06
N PRO A 191 34.35 -0.21 13.00
CA PRO A 191 34.43 -1.66 12.99
C PRO A 191 33.67 -2.24 14.19
N SER A 192 32.94 -3.34 13.99
CA SER A 192 32.14 -3.99 15.06
C SER A 192 32.99 -4.43 16.27
N SER A 193 34.29 -4.64 16.07
CA SER A 193 35.25 -4.96 17.13
C SER A 193 35.68 -3.78 17.98
N TYR A 194 35.43 -2.54 17.54
CA TYR A 194 35.88 -1.34 18.23
C TYR A 194 34.86 -0.89 19.28
N LYS A 195 35.33 -0.60 20.50
CA LYS A 195 34.51 -0.06 21.58
C LYS A 195 34.53 1.45 21.52
N LYS A 196 33.37 2.05 21.22
CA LYS A 196 33.18 3.50 21.14
C LYS A 196 33.66 4.19 22.43
N THR A 197 34.45 5.25 22.30
CA THR A 197 34.88 6.08 23.43
C THR A 197 33.90 7.23 23.65
N GLN A 198 34.11 8.05 24.68
CA GLN A 198 33.34 9.29 24.87
C GLN A 198 33.79 10.43 23.93
N ASP A 199 34.97 10.29 23.30
CA ASP A 199 35.53 11.30 22.40
C ASP A 199 35.41 10.87 20.94
N ASN A 200 34.50 11.54 20.22
CA ASN A 200 34.28 11.29 18.79
C ASN A 200 35.54 11.52 17.95
N ASN A 201 36.48 12.39 18.36
CA ASN A 201 37.71 12.62 17.59
C ASN A 201 38.67 11.44 17.68
N THR A 202 38.76 10.80 18.84
CA THR A 202 39.53 9.56 19.01
C THR A 202 38.92 8.43 18.18
N ASP A 203 37.59 8.27 18.23
CA ASP A 203 36.88 7.23 17.47
C ASP A 203 37.05 7.36 15.95
N ASP A 204 37.08 8.59 15.46
CA ASP A 204 37.24 8.91 14.04
C ASP A 204 38.52 8.32 13.42
N ASN A 205 39.58 8.11 14.20
CA ASN A 205 40.83 7.49 13.74
C ASN A 205 40.68 6.00 13.37
N PHE A 206 39.62 5.34 13.84
CA PHE A 206 39.37 3.91 13.61
C PHE A 206 38.42 3.65 12.43
N ARG A 207 37.98 4.70 11.72
CA ARG A 207 37.06 4.61 10.57
C ARG A 207 37.76 4.42 9.22
N GLY A 208 39.09 4.29 9.24
CA GLY A 208 39.92 4.03 8.06
C GLY A 208 40.45 5.29 7.36
N LYS A 209 41.36 5.08 6.40
CA LYS A 209 42.10 6.15 5.71
C LYS A 209 41.17 7.08 4.92
N ASP A 210 40.23 6.52 4.17
CA ASP A 210 39.28 7.28 3.34
C ASP A 210 38.41 8.24 4.17
N PHE A 211 38.00 7.80 5.36
CA PHE A 211 37.27 8.66 6.30
C PHE A 211 38.12 9.86 6.72
N LEU A 212 39.39 9.63 7.09
CA LEU A 212 40.29 10.69 7.54
C LEU A 212 40.60 11.69 6.41
N GLU A 213 40.79 11.21 5.19
CA GLU A 213 40.97 12.07 4.00
C GLU A 213 39.74 12.94 3.76
N ARG A 214 38.53 12.38 3.82
CA ARG A 214 37.28 13.14 3.67
C ARG A 214 37.04 14.11 4.83
N LYS A 215 37.35 13.70 6.06
CA LYS A 215 37.27 14.57 7.25
C LYS A 215 38.20 15.78 7.07
N ALA A 216 39.43 15.57 6.60
CA ALA A 216 40.37 16.66 6.32
C ALA A 216 39.85 17.61 5.24
N GLN A 217 39.23 17.10 4.17
CA GLN A 217 38.61 17.94 3.13
C GLN A 217 37.47 18.81 3.69
N ILE A 218 36.63 18.25 4.57
CA ILE A 218 35.56 19.01 5.23
C ILE A 218 36.16 20.12 6.09
N LEU A 219 37.14 19.80 6.94
CA LEU A 219 37.76 20.79 7.83
C LEU A 219 38.45 21.91 7.03
N LYS A 220 39.18 21.55 5.97
CA LYS A 220 39.84 22.50 5.07
C LYS A 220 38.85 23.46 4.40
N ARG A 221 37.64 22.99 4.05
CA ARG A 221 36.59 23.84 3.45
C ARG A 221 36.15 25.00 4.36
N PHE A 222 36.32 24.87 5.68
CA PHE A 222 35.94 25.90 6.65
C PHE A 222 37.15 26.46 7.43
N GLU A 223 38.37 26.23 6.95
CA GLU A 223 39.59 26.68 7.64
C GLU A 223 39.62 28.21 7.80
N ASP A 224 39.23 28.94 6.76
CA ASP A 224 39.20 30.41 6.73
C ASP A 224 37.96 31.03 7.40
N VAL A 225 37.02 30.22 7.90
CA VAL A 225 35.80 30.69 8.55
C VAL A 225 36.07 30.90 10.05
N ASP A 226 35.75 32.08 10.58
CA ASP A 226 35.92 32.37 12.00
C ASP A 226 35.11 31.41 12.90
N GLU A 227 35.69 30.97 14.03
CA GLU A 227 35.01 30.05 14.96
C GLU A 227 33.75 30.65 15.59
N SER A 228 33.67 31.98 15.67
CA SER A 228 32.52 32.75 16.17
C SER A 228 31.55 33.19 15.07
N ALA A 229 31.75 32.75 13.82
CA ALA A 229 30.87 33.10 12.70
C ALA A 229 29.39 32.80 13.00
N THR A 230 28.55 33.84 12.90
CA THR A 230 27.11 33.74 13.15
C THR A 230 26.33 33.23 11.94
N ASP A 231 26.95 33.30 10.76
CA ASP A 231 26.45 32.80 9.49
C ASP A 231 27.55 32.08 8.69
N VAL A 232 27.20 30.95 8.08
CA VAL A 232 28.10 30.17 7.23
C VAL A 232 27.31 29.54 6.10
N ILE A 233 27.85 29.54 4.89
CA ILE A 233 27.23 28.91 3.73
C ILE A 233 27.89 27.54 3.49
N SER A 234 27.05 26.52 3.30
CA SER A 234 27.45 25.22 2.78
C SER A 234 26.64 24.90 1.52
N THR A 235 26.68 23.65 1.06
CA THR A 235 25.88 23.17 -0.07
C THR A 235 24.80 22.19 0.37
N ARG A 236 23.75 22.03 -0.45
CA ARG A 236 22.70 21.00 -0.34
C ARG A 236 22.24 20.58 -1.73
N ALA A 237 21.53 19.45 -1.81
CA ALA A 237 20.81 19.10 -3.04
C ALA A 237 19.58 19.99 -3.20
N SER A 238 19.29 20.42 -4.42
CA SER A 238 18.12 21.23 -4.73
C SER A 238 17.68 21.04 -6.19
N ILE A 239 16.38 21.09 -6.45
CA ILE A 239 15.82 21.12 -7.79
C ILE A 239 16.20 22.43 -8.51
N GLU A 240 16.39 23.52 -7.76
CA GLU A 240 16.84 24.81 -8.27
C GLU A 240 17.79 25.48 -7.28
N GLY A 241 18.88 26.07 -7.77
CA GLY A 241 19.96 26.63 -6.94
C GLY A 241 19.51 27.59 -5.84
N ASP A 242 18.51 28.43 -6.13
CA ASP A 242 18.05 29.48 -5.21
C ASP A 242 16.71 29.18 -4.54
N LYS A 243 16.09 28.03 -4.85
CA LYS A 243 14.74 27.73 -4.34
C LYS A 243 14.80 27.45 -2.85
N GLU A 244 14.14 28.29 -2.06
CA GLU A 244 14.00 28.09 -0.62
C GLU A 244 13.41 26.71 -0.30
N ALA A 245 13.76 26.17 0.86
CA ALA A 245 13.10 24.98 1.37
C ALA A 245 11.58 25.23 1.45
N GLY A 246 10.78 24.29 0.97
CA GLY A 246 9.33 24.43 0.94
C GLY A 246 8.72 24.73 2.33
N LYS A 247 7.61 25.45 2.39
CA LYS A 247 6.90 25.73 3.66
C LYS A 247 6.01 24.56 4.04
N ARG A 248 5.90 24.27 5.35
CA ARG A 248 4.96 23.26 5.86
C ARG A 248 3.53 23.76 5.74
N ARG A 249 2.63 22.97 5.14
CA ARG A 249 1.19 23.12 5.32
C ARG A 249 0.80 22.57 6.70
N ASN A 250 -0.15 23.24 7.34
CA ASN A 250 -0.68 22.83 8.64
C ASN A 250 -1.64 21.63 8.54
N THR A 251 -1.96 21.18 7.33
CA THR A 251 -2.89 20.07 7.04
C THR A 251 -2.10 18.85 6.57
N SER A 252 -1.73 17.96 7.49
CA SER A 252 -1.03 16.73 7.10
C SER A 252 -2.02 15.64 6.74
N GLN A 253 -1.89 15.06 5.56
CA GLN A 253 -2.66 13.89 5.13
C GLN A 253 -2.54 12.71 6.12
N ALA A 254 -1.38 12.59 6.77
CA ALA A 254 -1.13 11.62 7.83
C ALA A 254 -2.06 11.77 9.05
N ALA A 255 -2.62 12.95 9.32
CA ALA A 255 -3.58 13.14 10.41
C ALA A 255 -4.92 12.48 10.09
N ASP A 256 -5.35 12.51 8.83
CA ASP A 256 -6.56 11.84 8.38
C ASP A 256 -6.37 10.32 8.44
N VAL A 257 -5.19 9.85 8.02
CA VAL A 257 -4.84 8.43 8.10
C VAL A 257 -4.68 7.93 9.55
N SER A 258 -4.13 8.75 10.44
CA SER A 258 -4.01 8.39 11.86
C SER A 258 -5.38 8.21 12.53
N ARG A 259 -6.42 8.88 12.03
CA ARG A 259 -7.80 8.71 12.52
C ARG A 259 -8.41 7.38 12.06
N ILE A 260 -8.15 6.96 10.82
CA ILE A 260 -8.71 5.71 10.27
C ILE A 260 -7.93 4.47 10.71
N ALA A 261 -6.62 4.60 10.95
CA ALA A 261 -5.71 3.51 11.25
C ALA A 261 -4.75 3.87 12.40
N PRO A 262 -5.24 4.03 13.65
CA PRO A 262 -4.45 4.55 14.77
C PRO A 262 -3.33 3.63 15.27
N GLY A 263 -3.23 2.40 14.74
CA GLY A 263 -2.23 1.42 15.14
C GLY A 263 -0.79 1.73 14.71
N PHE A 264 -0.57 2.79 13.93
CA PHE A 264 0.74 3.17 13.40
C PHE A 264 1.01 4.66 13.60
N LYS A 265 2.29 5.01 13.73
CA LYS A 265 2.73 6.41 13.71
C LYS A 265 2.85 6.87 12.25
N TRP A 266 1.78 7.42 11.70
CA TRP A 266 1.75 7.94 10.33
C TRP A 266 2.49 9.28 10.23
N ILE A 267 3.27 9.44 9.16
CA ILE A 267 4.01 10.67 8.86
C ILE A 267 3.59 11.18 7.47
N GLY A 268 3.50 12.50 7.33
CA GLY A 268 3.32 13.16 6.04
C GLY A 268 4.67 13.25 5.33
N ALA A 269 5.04 12.19 4.65
CA ALA A 269 6.31 12.05 3.97
C ALA A 269 6.30 12.77 2.62
N HIS A 270 7.43 13.34 2.23
CA HIS A 270 7.58 14.01 0.96
C HIS A 270 8.30 13.08 -0.02
N LEU A 271 7.74 12.88 -1.19
CA LEU A 271 8.37 12.10 -2.26
C LEU A 271 9.63 12.80 -2.74
N ILE A 272 9.51 14.06 -3.17
CA ILE A 272 10.65 14.97 -3.33
C ILE A 272 10.80 15.74 -2.04
N LYS A 273 11.95 15.58 -1.39
CA LYS A 273 12.25 16.20 -0.12
C LYS A 273 12.07 17.72 -0.17
N ARG A 274 11.55 18.28 0.90
CA ARG A 274 11.34 19.74 1.03
C ARG A 274 12.63 20.52 0.92
N GLU A 275 13.70 19.99 1.51
CA GLU A 275 15.05 20.53 1.45
C GLU A 275 15.60 20.49 0.03
N TRP A 276 15.01 19.73 -0.89
CA TRP A 276 15.34 19.77 -2.31
C TRP A 276 14.44 20.75 -3.07
N GLY A 277 13.42 21.35 -2.45
CA GLY A 277 12.45 22.24 -3.10
C GLY A 277 11.12 21.56 -3.43
N GLY A 278 10.86 20.37 -2.88
CA GLY A 278 9.60 19.67 -3.02
C GLY A 278 8.43 20.44 -2.39
N ALA A 279 7.31 20.48 -3.11
CA ALA A 279 6.09 21.15 -2.68
C ALA A 279 5.33 20.36 -1.59
N ASP A 280 4.55 21.06 -0.77
CA ASP A 280 3.68 20.45 0.23
C ASP A 280 2.24 20.39 -0.33
N ASN A 281 1.99 19.44 -1.23
CA ASN A 281 0.70 19.21 -1.88
C ASN A 281 0.42 17.70 -2.03
N MET A 282 -0.77 17.32 -2.50
CA MET A 282 -1.15 15.91 -2.55
C MET A 282 -0.41 15.02 -3.57
N TRP A 283 0.31 15.64 -4.51
CA TRP A 283 1.10 14.94 -5.51
C TRP A 283 2.53 14.68 -5.04
N ASN A 284 2.99 15.41 -4.03
CA ASN A 284 4.32 15.24 -3.46
C ASN A 284 4.31 14.72 -2.02
N VAL A 285 3.20 14.87 -1.30
CA VAL A 285 3.05 14.37 0.07
C VAL A 285 2.23 13.08 0.06
N VAL A 286 2.71 12.10 0.80
CA VAL A 286 2.06 10.81 1.04
C VAL A 286 2.01 10.53 2.54
N ALA A 287 1.10 9.64 2.95
CA ALA A 287 1.03 9.12 4.30
C ALA A 287 1.58 7.68 4.32
N TRP A 288 2.62 7.44 5.12
CA TRP A 288 3.07 6.08 5.43
C TRP A 288 3.60 6.02 6.88
N PRO A 289 3.78 4.81 7.44
CA PRO A 289 4.33 4.64 8.79
C PRO A 289 5.75 5.19 8.92
N GLN A 290 6.14 5.58 10.12
CA GLN A 290 7.50 6.02 10.44
C GLN A 290 8.57 5.02 9.97
N GLU A 291 8.32 3.71 10.05
CA GLU A 291 9.29 2.70 9.63
C GLU A 291 9.54 2.73 8.11
N ALA A 292 8.50 3.04 7.32
CA ALA A 292 8.63 3.22 5.88
C ALA A 292 9.40 4.50 5.55
N GLU A 293 9.15 5.58 6.31
CA GLU A 293 9.91 6.84 6.21
C GLU A 293 11.38 6.63 6.54
N ASP A 294 11.70 5.94 7.63
CA ASP A 294 13.07 5.69 8.05
C ASP A 294 13.84 4.89 6.99
N LYS A 295 13.19 3.89 6.38
CA LYS A 295 13.75 3.13 5.25
C LYS A 295 13.96 4.02 4.03
N TRP A 296 12.97 4.84 3.66
CA TRP A 296 13.05 5.75 2.52
C TRP A 296 14.17 6.79 2.71
N ALA A 297 14.23 7.43 3.87
CA ALA A 297 15.25 8.39 4.23
C ALA A 297 16.66 7.78 4.16
N ASP A 298 16.86 6.58 4.72
CA ASP A 298 18.19 5.95 4.73
C ASP A 298 18.62 5.42 3.35
N GLN A 299 17.73 4.75 2.61
CA GLN A 299 18.09 4.06 1.36
C GLN A 299 18.00 4.95 0.12
N PHE A 300 17.07 5.91 0.10
CA PHE A 300 16.85 6.80 -1.04
C PHE A 300 17.43 8.20 -0.79
N GLU A 301 17.00 8.92 0.25
CA GLU A 301 17.35 10.33 0.41
C GLU A 301 18.80 10.57 0.84
N LYS A 302 19.30 9.75 1.77
CA LYS A 302 20.59 9.97 2.45
C LYS A 302 21.74 10.12 1.48
N SER A 303 21.81 9.30 0.43
CA SER A 303 22.88 9.42 -0.56
C SER A 303 22.84 10.77 -1.30
N VAL A 304 21.66 11.19 -1.74
CA VAL A 304 21.42 12.46 -2.44
C VAL A 304 21.77 13.64 -1.53
N ASP A 305 21.30 13.61 -0.29
CA ASP A 305 21.61 14.62 0.73
C ASP A 305 23.11 14.72 0.98
N THR A 306 23.78 13.58 1.05
CA THR A 306 25.22 13.50 1.31
C THR A 306 26.03 14.08 0.17
N ASP A 307 25.64 13.82 -1.07
CA ASP A 307 26.26 14.42 -2.25
C ASP A 307 26.08 15.93 -2.30
N GLY A 308 24.86 16.41 -2.11
CA GLY A 308 24.59 17.84 -2.03
C GLY A 308 25.36 18.53 -0.90
N LEU A 309 25.45 17.88 0.26
CA LEU A 309 26.19 18.40 1.41
C LEU A 309 27.69 18.54 1.11
N TYR A 310 28.29 17.58 0.40
CA TYR A 310 29.69 17.65 -0.04
C TYR A 310 29.91 18.52 -1.28
N GLY A 311 28.87 19.13 -1.85
CA GLY A 311 28.97 19.92 -3.06
C GLY A 311 29.27 19.08 -4.30
N ARG A 312 29.00 17.77 -4.23
CA ARG A 312 29.04 16.86 -5.37
C ARG A 312 27.72 16.95 -6.11
N ASP A 313 27.75 16.61 -7.41
CA ASP A 313 26.53 16.47 -8.19
C ASP A 313 25.59 15.42 -7.54
N PRO A 314 24.40 15.82 -7.06
CA PRO A 314 23.43 14.88 -6.50
C PRO A 314 22.82 13.99 -7.60
N GLY A 315 22.92 14.40 -8.87
CA GLY A 315 22.43 13.66 -10.02
C GLY A 315 20.93 13.81 -10.24
N THR A 316 20.34 12.84 -10.93
CA THR A 316 18.88 12.78 -11.16
C THR A 316 18.25 11.78 -10.20
N VAL A 317 17.11 12.15 -9.61
CA VAL A 317 16.25 11.25 -8.86
C VAL A 317 15.01 10.92 -9.67
N GLY A 318 14.61 9.65 -9.67
CA GLY A 318 13.34 9.18 -10.22
C GLY A 318 12.43 8.72 -9.10
N ILE A 319 11.13 9.00 -9.20
CA ILE A 319 10.12 8.54 -8.24
C ILE A 319 8.95 8.00 -9.02
N ALA A 320 8.47 6.82 -8.65
CA ALA A 320 7.22 6.26 -9.14
C ALA A 320 6.37 5.84 -7.94
N VAL A 321 5.14 6.33 -7.86
CA VAL A 321 4.18 5.89 -6.82
C VAL A 321 2.89 5.42 -7.47
N ILE A 322 2.35 4.31 -6.97
CA ILE A 322 1.05 3.79 -7.35
C ILE A 322 0.08 4.14 -6.23
N LYS A 323 -0.99 4.86 -6.57
CA LYS A 323 -2.09 5.18 -5.67
C LYS A 323 -3.35 4.47 -6.16
N GLU A 324 -4.30 4.24 -5.25
CA GLU A 324 -5.59 3.65 -5.56
C GLU A 324 -6.68 4.63 -5.12
N ASP A 325 -7.50 5.05 -6.09
CA ASP A 325 -8.69 5.87 -5.84
C ASP A 325 -9.93 4.98 -5.64
N ASP A 326 -10.95 5.55 -4.99
CA ASP A 326 -12.27 4.94 -4.78
C ASP A 326 -12.22 3.51 -4.22
N THR A 327 -11.36 3.33 -3.22
CA THR A 327 -11.14 2.05 -2.55
C THR A 327 -12.40 1.50 -1.88
N ILE A 328 -13.21 2.38 -1.30
CA ILE A 328 -14.57 2.11 -0.87
C ILE A 328 -15.46 2.41 -2.09
N ASP A 329 -15.76 1.37 -2.84
CA ASP A 329 -16.59 1.43 -4.05
C ASP A 329 -18.09 1.21 -3.74
N GLN A 330 -18.95 1.46 -4.73
CA GLN A 330 -20.40 1.30 -4.58
C GLN A 330 -20.79 -0.14 -4.21
N GLY A 331 -20.07 -1.14 -4.74
CA GLY A 331 -20.37 -2.55 -4.43
C GLY A 331 -20.17 -2.88 -2.96
N PHE A 332 -19.15 -2.30 -2.32
CA PHE A 332 -18.95 -2.43 -0.88
C PHE A 332 -20.05 -1.72 -0.07
N ILE A 333 -20.55 -0.57 -0.54
CA ILE A 333 -21.68 0.13 0.10
C ILE A 333 -22.92 -0.77 0.07
N ASP A 334 -23.25 -1.31 -1.11
CA ASP A 334 -24.41 -2.19 -1.28
C ASP A 334 -24.31 -3.43 -0.38
N GLU A 335 -23.10 -3.98 -0.22
CA GLU A 335 -22.83 -5.10 0.68
C GLU A 335 -23.04 -4.72 2.15
N VAL A 336 -22.47 -3.60 2.60
CA VAL A 336 -22.62 -3.08 3.96
C VAL A 336 -24.08 -2.80 4.27
N GLU A 337 -24.80 -2.11 3.40
CA GLU A 337 -26.23 -1.83 3.59
C GLU A 337 -27.04 -3.12 3.73
N LYS A 338 -26.79 -4.10 2.86
CA LYS A 338 -27.45 -5.41 2.93
C LYS A 338 -27.11 -6.18 4.20
N PHE A 339 -25.88 -6.03 4.72
CA PHE A 339 -25.44 -6.67 5.94
C PHE A 339 -26.03 -6.00 7.19
N SER A 340 -26.01 -4.67 7.28
CA SER A 340 -26.59 -3.92 8.40
C SER A 340 -28.09 -4.19 8.56
N LEU A 341 -28.82 -4.32 7.44
CA LEU A 341 -30.24 -4.72 7.45
C LEU A 341 -30.49 -6.13 8.00
N LYS A 342 -29.50 -7.04 7.95
CA LYS A 342 -29.64 -8.42 8.45
C LYS A 342 -29.32 -8.57 9.94
N ILE A 343 -28.48 -7.70 10.49
CA ILE A 343 -27.90 -7.91 11.84
C ILE A 343 -28.45 -6.94 12.88
N GLY A 344 -28.82 -5.71 12.51
CA GLY A 344 -28.88 -4.62 13.50
C GLY A 344 -30.22 -3.90 13.64
N PHE A 345 -31.15 -4.06 12.70
CA PHE A 345 -32.41 -3.32 12.75
C PHE A 345 -33.59 -4.27 12.88
N ASN A 346 -34.21 -4.25 14.06
CA ASN A 346 -35.45 -4.99 14.31
C ASN A 346 -36.62 -4.46 13.46
N ASP A 347 -36.47 -3.29 12.85
CA ASP A 347 -37.47 -2.70 11.98
C ASP A 347 -36.88 -2.30 10.60
N PRO A 348 -37.07 -3.13 9.56
CA PRO A 348 -36.63 -2.82 8.20
C PRO A 348 -37.33 -1.57 7.63
N VAL A 349 -38.49 -1.15 8.16
CA VAL A 349 -39.20 0.07 7.72
C VAL A 349 -38.45 1.33 8.16
N ILE A 350 -37.91 1.33 9.38
CA ILE A 350 -37.10 2.45 9.90
C ILE A 350 -35.85 2.64 9.05
N ALA A 351 -35.15 1.56 8.72
CA ALA A 351 -33.94 1.62 7.91
C ALA A 351 -34.23 2.11 6.48
N GLU A 352 -35.32 1.63 5.85
CA GLU A 352 -35.72 2.12 4.52
C GLU A 352 -36.11 3.60 4.55
N THR A 353 -36.77 4.05 5.62
CA THR A 353 -37.10 5.47 5.82
C THR A 353 -35.84 6.32 5.97
N ALA A 354 -34.86 5.88 6.78
CA ALA A 354 -33.60 6.57 6.98
C ALA A 354 -32.84 6.76 5.65
N LYS A 355 -32.80 5.73 4.78
CA LYS A 355 -32.18 5.81 3.45
C LYS A 355 -32.77 6.89 2.56
N GLN A 356 -34.05 7.22 2.74
CA GLN A 356 -34.70 8.27 1.96
C GLN A 356 -34.31 9.68 2.41
N THR A 357 -33.83 9.83 3.65
CA THR A 357 -33.45 11.14 4.19
C THR A 357 -32.24 11.72 3.45
N GLY A 358 -32.22 13.04 3.29
CA GLY A 358 -31.04 13.74 2.80
C GLY A 358 -29.84 13.61 3.75
N LYS A 359 -30.12 13.43 5.06
CA LYS A 359 -29.12 13.26 6.11
C LYS A 359 -28.27 12.03 5.91
N PHE A 360 -28.92 10.88 5.71
CA PHE A 360 -28.24 9.63 5.44
C PHE A 360 -27.34 9.78 4.21
N LYS A 361 -27.90 10.27 3.10
CA LYS A 361 -27.20 10.41 1.82
C LYS A 361 -25.95 11.26 1.93
N GLU A 362 -26.08 12.43 2.57
CA GLU A 362 -24.98 13.35 2.78
C GLU A 362 -23.91 12.77 3.73
N THR A 363 -24.32 12.12 4.82
CA THR A 363 -23.40 11.55 5.82
C THR A 363 -22.56 10.44 5.22
N VAL A 364 -23.20 9.50 4.51
CA VAL A 364 -22.54 8.36 3.86
C VAL A 364 -21.60 8.86 2.75
N ALA A 365 -22.07 9.76 1.87
CA ALA A 365 -21.24 10.30 0.79
C ALA A 365 -20.03 11.09 1.32
N LYS A 366 -20.21 11.95 2.33
CA LYS A 366 -19.11 12.68 2.99
C LYS A 366 -18.10 11.74 3.60
N LYS A 367 -18.56 10.73 4.36
CA LYS A 367 -17.65 9.79 5.01
C LYS A 367 -16.89 8.95 3.98
N ARG A 368 -17.56 8.43 2.96
CA ARG A 368 -16.93 7.69 1.86
C ARG A 368 -15.81 8.51 1.22
N ASN A 369 -16.10 9.76 0.85
CA ASN A 369 -15.11 10.64 0.22
C ASN A 369 -13.95 10.96 1.17
N TYR A 370 -14.22 11.23 2.45
CA TYR A 370 -13.18 11.43 3.46
C TYR A 370 -12.25 10.23 3.57
N LEU A 371 -12.81 9.02 3.71
CA LEU A 371 -12.04 7.78 3.84
C LEU A 371 -11.24 7.46 2.58
N ASN A 372 -11.85 7.59 1.39
CA ASN A 372 -11.15 7.40 0.12
C ASN A 372 -10.02 8.42 -0.07
N ARG A 373 -10.22 9.69 0.32
CA ARG A 373 -9.18 10.73 0.27
C ARG A 373 -8.01 10.43 1.20
N ALA A 374 -8.29 9.89 2.38
CA ALA A 374 -7.26 9.45 3.33
C ALA A 374 -6.51 8.23 2.78
N LEU A 375 -7.20 7.22 2.26
CA LEU A 375 -6.57 6.04 1.66
C LEU A 375 -5.74 6.38 0.42
N GLU A 376 -6.20 7.28 -0.43
CA GLU A 376 -5.46 7.76 -1.61
C GLU A 376 -4.12 8.41 -1.22
N SER A 377 -4.01 8.99 -0.03
CA SER A 377 -2.74 9.54 0.44
C SER A 377 -1.68 8.47 0.74
N ILE A 378 -2.09 7.22 0.92
CA ILE A 378 -1.20 6.09 1.19
C ILE A 378 -0.86 5.41 -0.13
N PRO A 379 0.43 5.34 -0.51
CA PRO A 379 0.81 4.65 -1.73
C PRO A 379 0.63 3.14 -1.55
N VAL A 380 0.06 2.49 -2.57
CA VAL A 380 0.05 1.03 -2.67
C VAL A 380 1.47 0.51 -2.88
N HIS A 381 2.26 1.28 -3.61
CA HIS A 381 3.66 1.00 -3.90
C HIS A 381 4.39 2.33 -4.14
N ALA A 382 5.64 2.42 -3.69
CA ALA A 382 6.52 3.53 -3.99
C ALA A 382 7.91 3.01 -4.40
N GLU A 383 8.49 3.63 -5.41
CA GLU A 383 9.84 3.36 -5.90
C GLU A 383 10.59 4.68 -6.04
N GLY A 384 11.80 4.74 -5.50
CA GLY A 384 12.72 5.87 -5.61
C GLY A 384 14.03 5.39 -6.22
N THR A 385 14.50 6.05 -7.27
CA THR A 385 15.76 5.76 -7.94
C THR A 385 16.71 6.95 -7.82
N ASN A 386 17.97 6.67 -7.50
CA ASN A 386 19.05 7.64 -7.50
C ASN A 386 20.32 6.97 -8.04
N LYS A 387 21.45 7.67 -8.02
CA LYS A 387 22.72 7.11 -8.52
C LYS A 387 23.29 5.93 -7.72
N LYS A 388 22.78 5.65 -6.51
CA LYS A 388 23.18 4.49 -5.68
C LYS A 388 22.32 3.26 -5.95
N GLY A 389 21.10 3.44 -6.45
CA GLY A 389 20.23 2.34 -6.84
C GLY A 389 18.76 2.68 -6.67
N THR A 390 17.97 1.63 -6.49
CA THR A 390 16.51 1.69 -6.35
C THR A 390 16.10 1.30 -4.94
N THR A 391 15.26 2.12 -4.33
CA THR A 391 14.58 1.85 -3.06
C THR A 391 13.10 1.61 -3.34
N THR A 392 12.56 0.51 -2.85
CA THR A 392 11.14 0.16 -3.02
C THR A 392 10.45 0.06 -1.67
N LEU A 393 9.24 0.60 -1.58
CA LEU A 393 8.29 0.35 -0.51
C LEU A 393 7.14 -0.49 -1.06
N SER A 394 7.01 -1.69 -0.53
CA SER A 394 5.91 -2.60 -0.83
C SER A 394 4.62 -2.20 -0.08
N THR A 395 3.48 -2.75 -0.50
CA THR A 395 2.18 -2.53 0.15
C THR A 395 2.17 -2.88 1.64
N GLY A 396 2.96 -3.87 2.05
CA GLY A 396 3.10 -4.25 3.45
C GLY A 396 3.95 -3.27 4.28
N GLU A 397 4.88 -2.55 3.64
CA GLU A 397 5.68 -1.51 4.29
C GLU A 397 4.90 -0.19 4.39
N THR A 398 4.12 0.15 3.37
CA THR A 398 3.24 1.33 3.39
C THR A 398 1.99 1.14 4.25
N ARG A 399 1.70 -0.11 4.65
CA ARG A 399 0.50 -0.51 5.44
C ARG A 399 -0.82 -0.13 4.77
N TYR A 400 -0.82 -0.10 3.44
CA TYR A 400 -2.00 0.27 2.66
C TYR A 400 -3.17 -0.70 2.90
N ASP A 401 -2.92 -2.01 2.90
CA ASP A 401 -3.97 -3.02 3.09
C ASP A 401 -4.58 -2.92 4.50
N GLU A 402 -3.79 -2.71 5.55
CA GLU A 402 -4.29 -2.54 6.92
C GLU A 402 -5.13 -1.27 7.09
N ALA A 403 -4.69 -0.15 6.49
CA ALA A 403 -5.46 1.09 6.49
C ALA A 403 -6.77 0.95 5.70
N LYS A 404 -6.73 0.26 4.55
CA LYS A 404 -7.90 -0.06 3.72
C LYS A 404 -8.95 -0.86 4.48
N GLU A 405 -8.54 -1.90 5.20
CA GLU A 405 -9.49 -2.71 5.98
C GLU A 405 -10.05 -1.93 7.18
N SER A 406 -9.24 -1.07 7.81
CA SER A 406 -9.70 -0.22 8.91
C SER A 406 -10.71 0.84 8.43
N ALA A 407 -10.45 1.47 7.28
CA ALA A 407 -11.38 2.41 6.65
C ALA A 407 -12.70 1.74 6.24
N LYS A 408 -12.68 0.52 5.71
CA LYS A 408 -13.89 -0.26 5.42
C LYS A 408 -14.72 -0.52 6.67
N SER A 409 -14.07 -0.90 7.77
CA SER A 409 -14.74 -1.10 9.06
C SER A 409 -15.39 0.19 9.55
N GLU A 410 -14.65 1.30 9.56
CA GLU A 410 -15.16 2.61 9.99
C GLU A 410 -16.32 3.11 9.10
N PHE A 411 -16.25 2.82 7.81
CA PHE A 411 -17.35 3.10 6.89
C PHE A 411 -18.60 2.27 7.21
N ALA A 412 -18.43 0.97 7.47
CA ALA A 412 -19.54 0.09 7.85
C ALA A 412 -20.23 0.56 9.14
N ASP A 413 -19.45 1.00 10.13
CA ASP A 413 -19.97 1.60 11.36
C ASP A 413 -20.73 2.90 11.07
N THR A 414 -20.22 3.72 10.15
CA THR A 414 -20.89 4.97 9.75
C THR A 414 -22.22 4.70 9.07
N VAL A 415 -22.29 3.75 8.14
CA VAL A 415 -23.55 3.37 7.48
C VAL A 415 -24.54 2.83 8.51
N THR A 416 -24.09 1.98 9.43
CA THR A 416 -24.94 1.41 10.49
C THR A 416 -25.50 2.51 11.40
N ASN A 417 -24.67 3.46 11.83
CA ASN A 417 -25.11 4.59 12.65
C ASN A 417 -26.04 5.54 11.89
N ALA A 418 -25.79 5.78 10.59
CA ALA A 418 -26.64 6.61 9.76
C ALA A 418 -28.01 5.97 9.50
N LEU A 419 -28.08 4.63 9.38
CA LEU A 419 -29.36 3.91 9.28
C LEU A 419 -30.19 3.97 10.57
N ALA A 420 -29.55 4.18 11.73
CA ALA A 420 -30.24 4.37 13.00
C ALA A 420 -30.83 5.78 13.17
N ASP A 421 -30.42 6.72 12.34
CA ASP A 421 -30.81 8.12 12.43
C ASP A 421 -31.85 8.46 11.36
N THR A 422 -33.12 8.52 11.76
CA THR A 422 -34.24 8.89 10.87
C THR A 422 -34.48 10.39 10.78
N SER A 423 -33.65 11.22 11.43
CA SER A 423 -33.87 12.67 11.41
C SER A 423 -33.54 13.26 10.03
N GLU A 424 -34.41 14.13 9.54
CA GLU A 424 -34.12 14.91 8.33
C GLU A 424 -33.11 16.02 8.66
N ILE A 425 -32.27 16.38 7.69
CA ILE A 425 -31.38 17.53 7.85
C ILE A 425 -32.22 18.81 7.94
N SER A 426 -32.08 19.54 9.05
CA SER A 426 -32.47 20.95 9.12
C SER A 426 -31.23 21.79 8.80
N ARG A 427 -31.16 22.33 7.57
CA ARG A 427 -30.10 23.29 7.23
C ARG A 427 -30.39 24.66 7.84
N HIS A 428 -29.33 25.30 8.34
CA HIS A 428 -29.39 26.73 8.62
C HIS A 428 -29.72 27.49 7.33
N LYS A 429 -30.53 28.55 7.43
CA LYS A 429 -30.94 29.40 6.28
C LYS A 429 -29.76 29.96 5.47
N SER A 430 -28.57 30.03 6.05
CA SER A 430 -27.35 30.52 5.40
C SER A 430 -26.64 29.48 4.53
N ASP A 431 -26.90 28.18 4.71
CA ASP A 431 -26.30 27.13 3.88
C ASP A 431 -27.08 27.00 2.57
N LYS A 432 -26.46 27.47 1.48
CA LYS A 432 -27.04 27.45 0.13
C LYS A 432 -26.91 26.10 -0.56
N THR A 433 -26.25 25.11 0.06
CA THR A 433 -26.09 23.80 -0.55
C THR A 433 -27.48 23.14 -0.65
N PRO A 434 -27.90 22.59 -1.81
CA PRO A 434 -29.13 21.81 -1.92
C PRO A 434 -29.02 20.49 -1.17
N ILE A 435 -30.08 20.06 -0.48
CA ILE A 435 -30.10 18.73 0.18
C ILE A 435 -30.12 17.69 -0.95
N PRO A 436 -29.18 16.73 -0.97
CA PRO A 436 -29.12 15.76 -2.06
C PRO A 436 -30.38 14.89 -2.04
N LYS A 437 -31.05 14.79 -3.19
CA LYS A 437 -32.25 13.97 -3.35
C LYS A 437 -31.90 12.49 -3.54
N THR A 438 -30.73 12.20 -4.08
CA THR A 438 -30.24 10.84 -4.33
C THR A 438 -28.84 10.65 -3.75
N MET A 439 -28.42 9.39 -3.55
CA MET A 439 -27.03 9.07 -3.22
C MET A 439 -26.06 9.58 -4.28
N GLU A 440 -26.41 9.43 -5.56
CA GLU A 440 -25.61 9.89 -6.68
C GLU A 440 -25.39 11.41 -6.67
N GLU A 441 -26.41 12.20 -6.33
CA GLU A 441 -26.27 13.65 -6.17
C GLU A 441 -25.32 14.01 -5.03
N ALA A 442 -25.43 13.33 -3.88
CA ALA A 442 -24.52 13.54 -2.74
C ALA A 442 -23.06 13.21 -3.10
N GLU A 443 -22.86 12.08 -3.79
CA GLU A 443 -21.54 11.64 -4.23
C GLU A 443 -20.96 12.56 -5.29
N LYS A 444 -21.76 13.06 -6.23
CA LYS A 444 -21.35 14.04 -7.23
C LYS A 444 -20.87 15.34 -6.59
N VAL A 445 -21.53 15.80 -5.53
CA VAL A 445 -21.11 17.01 -4.80
C VAL A 445 -19.75 16.80 -4.13
N GLU A 446 -19.58 15.71 -3.39
CA GLU A 446 -18.33 15.46 -2.64
C GLU A 446 -17.16 15.08 -3.57
N SER A 447 -17.39 14.24 -4.58
CA SER A 447 -16.38 13.93 -5.60
C SER A 447 -15.96 15.17 -6.40
N GLY A 448 -16.90 16.08 -6.68
CA GLY A 448 -16.62 17.36 -7.32
C GLY A 448 -15.71 18.27 -6.48
N LYS A 449 -15.84 18.26 -5.15
CA LYS A 449 -14.92 18.98 -4.25
C LYS A 449 -13.52 18.37 -4.30
N ARG A 450 -13.43 17.04 -4.19
CA ARG A 450 -12.16 16.29 -4.27
C ARG A 450 -11.46 16.52 -5.61
N LEU A 451 -12.19 16.50 -6.73
CA LEU A 451 -11.64 16.75 -8.06
C LEU A 451 -11.09 18.18 -8.18
N LYS A 452 -11.79 19.19 -7.65
CA LYS A 452 -11.32 20.58 -7.63
C LYS A 452 -10.04 20.74 -6.81
N GLU A 453 -9.94 20.08 -5.65
CA GLU A 453 -8.71 20.04 -4.84
C GLU A 453 -7.56 19.42 -5.65
N ARG A 454 -7.77 18.23 -6.24
CA ARG A 454 -6.79 17.54 -7.09
C ARG A 454 -6.29 18.41 -8.23
N GLN A 455 -7.20 19.04 -8.96
CA GLN A 455 -6.85 19.93 -10.08
C GLN A 455 -6.08 21.17 -9.62
N LYS A 456 -6.43 21.74 -8.45
CA LYS A 456 -5.72 22.87 -7.87
C LYS A 456 -4.28 22.48 -7.51
N ASP A 457 -4.12 21.41 -6.71
CA ASP A 457 -2.81 20.91 -6.32
C ASP A 457 -1.99 20.48 -7.54
N TRP A 458 -2.64 19.97 -8.60
CA TRP A 458 -1.98 19.57 -9.84
C TRP A 458 -1.42 20.76 -10.61
N LYS A 459 -2.18 21.86 -10.68
CA LYS A 459 -1.70 23.12 -11.26
C LYS A 459 -0.53 23.70 -10.45
N GLU A 460 -0.63 23.66 -9.12
CA GLU A 460 0.47 24.09 -8.23
C GLU A 460 1.73 23.22 -8.43
N GLU A 461 1.57 21.91 -8.62
CA GLU A 461 2.67 20.98 -8.89
C GLU A 461 3.35 21.32 -10.24
N LYS A 462 2.58 21.49 -11.33
CA LYS A 462 3.14 21.90 -12.64
C LYS A 462 3.88 23.23 -12.59
N GLN A 463 3.42 24.18 -11.77
CA GLN A 463 4.12 25.46 -11.58
C GLN A 463 5.43 25.29 -10.82
N ASN A 464 5.48 24.37 -9.85
CA ASN A 464 6.67 24.08 -9.06
C ASN A 464 7.74 23.30 -9.83
N TYR A 465 7.31 22.45 -10.76
CA TYR A 465 8.15 21.64 -11.64
C TYR A 465 7.89 22.06 -13.08
N ARG A 466 8.56 23.13 -13.53
CA ARG A 466 8.40 23.61 -14.91
C ARG A 466 8.67 22.49 -15.92
N ALA A 467 7.79 22.33 -16.90
CA ALA A 467 7.82 21.22 -17.85
C ALA A 467 9.09 21.18 -18.73
N ASP A 468 9.82 22.29 -18.83
CA ASP A 468 11.11 22.36 -19.54
C ASP A 468 12.26 21.69 -18.76
N LYS A 469 12.10 21.46 -17.45
CA LYS A 469 13.15 20.93 -16.57
C LYS A 469 12.86 19.53 -16.02
N TYR A 470 11.61 19.08 -16.06
CA TYR A 470 11.19 17.87 -15.36
C TYR A 470 10.21 17.05 -16.19
N GLU A 471 10.41 15.74 -16.19
CA GLU A 471 9.42 14.79 -16.71
C GLU A 471 8.46 14.44 -15.58
N PHE A 472 7.19 14.81 -15.76
CA PHE A 472 6.12 14.46 -14.86
C PHE A 472 5.00 13.80 -15.65
N THR A 473 4.61 12.58 -15.27
CA THR A 473 3.44 11.93 -15.83
C THR A 473 2.40 11.67 -14.74
N ASN A 474 1.15 12.04 -15.03
CA ASN A 474 -0.01 11.70 -14.22
C ASN A 474 -1.03 10.96 -15.09
N THR A 475 -1.28 9.70 -14.78
CA THR A 475 -2.26 8.92 -15.53
C THR A 475 -3.71 9.33 -15.25
N LEU A 476 -3.98 10.04 -14.13
CA LEU A 476 -5.31 10.56 -13.79
C LEU A 476 -5.68 11.83 -14.57
N PHE A 477 -4.67 12.65 -14.91
CA PHE A 477 -4.82 13.88 -15.68
C PHE A 477 -3.87 13.85 -16.88
N PRO A 478 -4.15 13.01 -17.90
CA PRO A 478 -3.32 12.96 -19.09
C PRO A 478 -3.26 14.35 -19.73
N GLU A 479 -2.09 14.72 -20.26
CA GLU A 479 -1.95 15.96 -21.01
C GLU A 479 -2.80 15.87 -22.28
N GLY A 480 -3.71 16.83 -22.44
CA GLY A 480 -4.62 16.94 -23.59
C GLY A 480 -4.26 18.11 -24.47
#